data_AF-A0A1H9VYZ0-F1
#
_entry.id   AF-A0A1H9VYZ0-F1
#
_cell.length_a   1.000
_cell.length_b   1.000
_cell.length_c   1.000
_cell.angle_alpha   90.00
_cell.angle_beta   90.00
_cell.angle_gamma   90.00
#
_symmetry.space_group_name_H-M   'P 1'
#
loop_
_entity.id
_entity.type
_entity.pdbx_description
1 polymer ?
#
loop_
_entity_poly.entity_id
_entity_poly.type
_entity_poly.pdbx_seq_one_letter_code
_entity_poly.pdbx_strand_id
1 'polypeptide(L)'
;MARIGGDEFVVVLENSDIKDTEGYIYNLTEKLNALNVQNGAYRRSVAAGYAYRSEFEKMVKKIGDTDIVADPNDVYLLADERMYDVKRNMHNSKRIGERWESGNESFLT
;
A
#
# COMPACT_ATOMS: atom_id res chain seq x y z
N MET A 1 8.79 -5.16 11.31
CA MET A 1 8.81 -4.99 9.84
C MET A 1 9.59 -6.11 9.23
N ALA A 2 9.13 -6.67 8.11
CA ALA A 2 9.85 -7.68 7.35
C ALA A 2 9.77 -7.38 5.84
N ARG A 3 10.76 -7.85 5.08
CA ARG A 3 10.74 -7.88 3.61
C ARG A 3 10.22 -9.24 3.18
N ILE A 4 9.19 -9.26 2.35
CA ILE A 4 8.48 -10.49 1.96
C ILE A 4 8.82 -10.95 0.54
N GLY A 5 9.36 -10.06 -0.30
CA GLY A 5 9.80 -10.36 -1.65
C GLY A 5 10.14 -9.07 -2.39
N GLY A 6 10.95 -9.11 -3.44
CA GLY A 6 11.17 -7.95 -4.34
C GLY A 6 11.33 -6.61 -3.61
N ASP A 7 10.42 -5.68 -3.88
CA ASP A 7 10.23 -4.37 -3.28
C ASP A 7 9.05 -4.31 -2.26
N GLU A 8 8.59 -5.48 -1.80
CA GLU A 8 7.43 -5.63 -0.92
C GLU A 8 7.83 -5.80 0.55
N PHE A 9 7.14 -5.06 1.43
CA PHE A 9 7.39 -5.01 2.86
C PHE A 9 6.09 -5.15 3.64
N VAL A 10 6.16 -5.82 4.79
CA VAL A 10 5.05 -5.93 5.75
C VAL A 10 5.43 -5.32 7.09
N VAL A 11 4.48 -4.62 7.70
CA VAL A 11 4.59 -4.04 9.03
C VAL A 11 3.40 -4.53 9.85
N VAL A 12 3.69 -5.12 11.01
CA VAL A 12 2.70 -5.47 12.01
C VAL A 12 2.74 -4.38 13.07
N LEU A 13 1.60 -3.76 13.34
CA LEU A 13 1.43 -2.76 14.38
C LEU A 13 0.60 -3.38 15.52
N GLU A 14 1.06 -3.18 16.76
CA GLU A 14 0.32 -3.58 17.96
C GLU A 14 -0.33 -2.35 18.57
N ASN A 15 -1.57 -2.48 19.04
CA ASN A 15 -2.32 -1.42 19.72
C ASN A 15 -2.43 -0.10 18.93
N SER A 16 -2.42 -0.16 17.60
CA SER A 16 -2.59 1.01 16.72
C SER A 16 -4.04 1.22 16.33
N ASP A 17 -4.46 2.47 16.20
CA ASP A 17 -5.72 2.81 15.56
C ASP A 17 -5.54 3.20 14.07
N ILE A 18 -6.66 3.58 13.44
CA ILE A 18 -6.68 4.03 12.05
C ILE A 18 -5.84 5.28 11.81
N LYS A 19 -5.84 6.23 12.76
CA LYS A 19 -5.08 7.48 12.62
C LYS A 19 -3.59 7.22 12.71
N ASP A 20 -3.17 6.33 13.60
CA ASP A 20 -1.76 5.91 13.71
C ASP A 20 -1.30 5.28 12.39
N THR A 21 -2.07 4.33 11.89
CA THR A 21 -1.74 3.57 10.67
C THR A 21 -1.67 4.48 9.44
N GLU A 22 -2.67 5.35 9.24
CA GLU A 22 -2.66 6.34 8.17
C GLU A 22 -1.53 7.36 8.33
N GLY A 23 -1.21 7.75 9.57
CA GLY A 23 -0.08 8.62 9.88
C GLY A 23 1.27 8.01 9.47
N TYR A 24 1.48 6.71 9.71
CA TYR A 24 2.67 6.01 9.25
C TYR A 24 2.78 5.97 7.72
N ILE A 25 1.68 5.68 7.02
CA ILE A 25 1.63 5.64 5.55
C ILE A 25 1.91 7.02 4.96
N TYR A 26 1.30 8.06 5.53
CA TYR A 26 1.51 9.45 5.13
C TYR A 26 2.99 9.85 5.31
N ASN A 27 3.57 9.59 6.48
CA ASN A 27 4.97 9.91 6.75
C ASN A 27 5.94 9.17 5.82
N LEU A 28 5.68 7.89 5.52
CA LEU A 28 6.46 7.15 4.53
C LEU A 28 6.38 7.80 3.14
N THR A 29 5.19 8.20 2.72
CA THR A 29 4.96 8.86 1.43
C THR A 29 5.72 10.19 1.35
N GLU A 30 5.66 11.02 2.40
CA GLU A 30 6.37 12.30 2.45
C GLU A 30 7.89 12.14 2.40
N LYS A 31 8.45 11.13 3.08
CA LYS A 31 9.87 10.82 3.00
C LYS A 31 10.30 10.41 1.59
N LEU A 32 9.49 9.61 0.89
CA LEU A 32 9.76 9.24 -0.50
C LEU A 32 9.65 10.46 -1.43
N ASN A 33 8.70 11.35 -1.20
CA ASN A 33 8.58 12.62 -1.93
C ASN A 33 9.80 13.51 -1.74
N ALA A 34 10.27 13.67 -0.51
CA ALA A 34 11.48 14.42 -0.21
C ALA A 34 12.71 13.83 -0.94
N LEU A 35 12.84 12.51 -0.97
CA LEU A 35 13.91 11.82 -1.71
C LEU A 35 13.81 12.05 -3.23
N ASN A 36 12.60 12.13 -3.79
CA ASN A 36 12.41 12.45 -5.20
C ASN A 36 12.81 13.89 -5.52
N VAL A 37 12.54 14.85 -4.63
CA VAL A 37 12.99 16.25 -4.78
C VAL A 37 14.51 16.35 -4.71
N GLN A 38 15.13 15.62 -3.78
CA GLN A 38 16.59 15.61 -3.61
C GLN A 38 17.32 14.92 -4.76
N ASN A 39 16.74 13.85 -5.32
CA ASN A 39 17.33 13.09 -6.40
C ASN A 39 16.25 12.58 -7.36
N GLY A 40 16.00 13.38 -8.40
CA GLY A 40 15.03 13.11 -9.46
C GLY A 40 15.47 12.08 -10.49
N ALA A 41 16.68 11.51 -10.40
CA ALA A 41 17.13 10.47 -11.34
C ALA A 41 16.26 9.20 -11.28
N TYR A 42 15.60 8.97 -10.14
CA TYR A 42 14.66 7.87 -9.96
C TYR A 42 13.40 8.37 -9.25
N ARG A 43 12.24 8.12 -9.84
CA ARG A 43 10.96 8.42 -9.18
C ARG A 43 10.53 7.26 -8.29
N ARG A 44 10.36 7.54 -7.00
CA ARG A 44 9.97 6.58 -5.96
C ARG A 44 8.54 6.85 -5.52
N SER A 45 7.77 5.81 -5.27
CA SER A 45 6.41 5.92 -4.72
C SER A 45 6.07 4.62 -3.99
N VAL A 46 5.11 4.66 -3.07
CA VAL A 46 4.63 3.49 -2.34
C VAL A 46 3.12 3.33 -2.52
N ALA A 47 2.66 2.10 -2.70
CA ALA A 47 1.27 1.72 -2.50
C ALA A 47 1.19 0.95 -1.17
N ALA A 48 0.26 1.30 -0.30
CA ALA A 48 0.11 0.68 1.00
C ALA A 48 -1.35 0.30 1.24
N GLY A 49 -1.56 -0.87 1.83
CA GLY A 49 -2.84 -1.36 2.31
C GLY A 49 -2.67 -1.91 3.73
N TYR A 50 -3.74 -1.87 4.51
CA TYR A 50 -3.74 -2.34 5.90
C TYR A 50 -5.06 -3.04 6.24
N ALA A 51 -5.01 -3.91 7.23
CA ALA A 51 -6.17 -4.57 7.80
C ALA A 51 -5.95 -4.81 9.30
N TYR A 52 -7.03 -4.80 10.07
CA TYR A 52 -7.02 -5.11 11.50
C TYR A 52 -7.56 -6.51 11.75
N ARG A 53 -7.00 -7.17 12.78
CA ARG A 53 -7.54 -8.43 13.28
C ARG A 53 -9.02 -8.30 13.67
N SER A 54 -9.43 -7.15 14.19
CA SER A 54 -10.81 -6.89 14.61
C SER A 54 -11.84 -6.94 13.47
N GLU A 55 -11.39 -6.79 12.22
CA GLU A 55 -12.26 -6.95 11.03
C GLU A 55 -12.72 -8.40 10.82
N PHE A 56 -12.04 -9.36 11.47
CA PHE A 56 -12.31 -10.79 11.35
C PHE A 56 -12.86 -11.43 12.62
N GLU A 57 -13.02 -10.68 13.72
CA GLU A 57 -13.44 -11.20 15.04
C GLU A 57 -14.78 -11.96 15.04
N LYS A 58 -15.62 -11.75 14.03
CA LYS A 58 -16.91 -12.44 13.87
C LYS A 58 -16.84 -13.72 13.04
N MET A 59 -15.68 -14.05 12.47
CA MET A 59 -15.49 -15.18 11.59
C MET A 59 -14.76 -16.31 12.32
N VAL A 60 -15.50 -17.29 12.83
CA VAL A 60 -14.90 -18.51 13.37
C VAL A 60 -14.64 -19.48 12.21
N LYS A 61 -13.37 -19.79 11.97
CA LYS A 61 -12.94 -20.85 11.03
C LYS A 61 -12.52 -22.08 11.81
N LYS A 62 -12.90 -23.26 11.32
CA LYS A 62 -12.39 -24.54 11.83
C LYS A 62 -11.14 -24.95 11.07
N ILE A 63 -10.03 -25.12 11.78
CA ILE A 63 -8.82 -25.75 11.26
C ILE A 63 -8.60 -27.04 12.07
N GLY A 64 -8.92 -28.19 11.47
CA GLY A 64 -9.02 -29.46 12.19
C GLY A 64 -10.10 -29.39 13.28
N ASP A 65 -9.73 -29.77 14.50
CA ASP A 65 -10.62 -29.73 15.67
C ASP A 65 -10.56 -28.41 16.46
N THR A 66 -9.87 -27.38 15.94
CA THR A 66 -9.70 -26.09 16.61
C THR A 66 -10.51 -24.98 15.96
N ASP A 67 -11.29 -24.26 16.77
CA ASP A 67 -11.96 -23.03 16.38
C ASP A 67 -10.98 -21.84 16.44
N ILE A 68 -10.73 -21.19 15.31
CA ILE A 68 -9.87 -20.01 15.21
C ILE A 68 -10.74 -18.80 14.89
N VAL A 69 -10.66 -17.78 15.75
CA VAL A 69 -11.47 -16.56 15.67
C VAL A 69 -10.93 -15.56 14.64
N ALA A 70 -9.65 -15.63 14.28
CA ALA A 70 -9.05 -14.86 13.19
C ALA A 70 -7.77 -15.55 12.72
N ASP A 71 -7.71 -15.96 11.45
CA ASP A 71 -6.49 -16.47 10.83
C ASP A 71 -5.60 -15.28 10.42
N PRO A 72 -4.35 -15.18 10.91
CA PRO A 72 -3.42 -14.13 10.49
C PRO A 72 -3.24 -14.04 8.97
N ASN A 73 -3.38 -15.16 8.26
CA ASN A 73 -3.32 -15.18 6.81
C ASN A 73 -4.47 -14.38 6.16
N ASP A 74 -5.67 -14.40 6.74
CA ASP A 74 -6.81 -13.61 6.22
C ASP A 74 -6.56 -12.11 6.36
N VAL A 75 -6.01 -11.69 7.50
CA VAL A 75 -5.65 -10.28 7.76
C VAL A 75 -4.59 -9.83 6.75
N TYR A 76 -3.58 -10.66 6.51
CA TYR A 76 -2.54 -10.40 5.52
C TYR A 76 -3.13 -10.26 4.11
N LEU A 77 -3.99 -11.20 3.68
CA LEU A 77 -4.61 -11.18 2.36
C LEU A 77 -5.49 -9.94 2.13
N LEU A 78 -6.26 -9.52 3.13
CA LEU A 78 -7.07 -8.30 3.03
C LEU A 78 -6.20 -7.03 2.94
N ALA A 79 -5.09 -6.98 3.67
CA ALA A 79 -4.14 -5.87 3.56
C ALA A 79 -3.49 -5.82 2.16
N ASP A 80 -3.15 -6.98 1.59
CA ASP A 80 -2.60 -7.10 0.23
C ASP A 80 -3.62 -6.70 -0.84
N GLU A 81 -4.87 -7.14 -0.74
CA GLU A 81 -5.96 -6.74 -1.63
C GLU A 81 -6.15 -5.22 -1.66
N ARG A 82 -6.20 -4.59 -0.48
CA ARG A 82 -6.31 -3.13 -0.35
C ARG A 82 -5.09 -2.39 -0.90
N MET A 83 -3.89 -2.94 -0.71
CA MET A 83 -2.67 -2.40 -1.32
C MET A 83 -2.75 -2.44 -2.85
N TYR A 84 -3.25 -3.55 -3.39
CA TYR A 84 -3.42 -3.73 -4.83
C TYR A 84 -4.43 -2.72 -5.40
N ASP A 85 -5.53 -2.42 -4.68
CA ASP A 85 -6.48 -1.38 -5.06
C ASP A 85 -5.82 0.00 -5.14
N VAL A 86 -5.03 0.37 -4.14
CA VAL A 86 -4.25 1.60 -4.15
C VAL A 86 -3.27 1.62 -5.33
N LYS A 87 -2.56 0.53 -5.59
CA LYS A 87 -1.62 0.39 -6.71
C LYS A 87 -2.31 0.58 -8.06
N ARG A 88 -3.50 -0.03 -8.25
CA ARG A 88 -4.32 0.12 -9.46
C ARG A 88 -4.72 1.59 -9.66
N ASN A 89 -5.17 2.26 -8.61
CA ASN A 89 -5.53 3.67 -8.67
C ASN A 89 -4.32 4.57 -9.01
N MET A 90 -3.17 4.33 -8.37
CA MET A 90 -1.94 5.07 -8.67
C MET A 90 -1.49 4.90 -10.13
N HIS A 91 -1.60 3.70 -10.69
CA HIS A 91 -1.24 3.44 -12.08
C HIS A 91 -2.23 4.09 -13.05
N ASN A 92 -3.53 4.03 -12.75
CA ASN A 92 -4.57 4.65 -13.57
C ASN A 92 -4.49 6.19 -13.54
N SER A 93 -4.21 6.80 -12.39
CA SER A 93 -4.00 8.24 -12.28
C SER A 93 -2.78 8.72 -13.07
N LYS A 94 -1.70 7.92 -13.12
CA LYS A 94 -0.51 8.22 -13.95
C LYS A 94 -0.83 8.20 -15.45
N ARG A 95 -1.66 7.26 -15.93
CA ARG A 95 -2.07 7.17 -17.35
C ARG A 95 -2.89 8.36 -17.84
N ILE A 96 -3.67 9.00 -16.96
CA ILE A 96 -4.43 10.22 -17.32
C ILE A 96 -3.50 11.43 -17.41
N GLY A 97 -2.47 11.51 -16.55
CA GLY A 97 -1.46 12.58 -16.56
C GLY A 97 -0.46 12.51 -17.72
N GLU A 98 0.00 11.31 -18.10
CA GLU A 98 0.96 11.11 -19.20
C GLU A 98 0.42 11.53 -20.59
N ARG A 99 -0.92 11.60 -20.74
CA ARG A 99 -1.57 12.06 -21.98
C ARG A 99 -1.45 13.57 -22.20
N TRP A 100 -1.13 14.36 -21.17
CA TRP A 100 -0.97 15.81 -21.28
C TRP A 100 0.47 16.24 -21.58
N GLU A 101 1.47 15.48 -21.12
CA GLU A 101 2.89 15.82 -21.36
C GLU A 101 3.40 15.36 -22.73
N SER A 102 2.75 14.38 -23.36
CA SER A 102 3.13 13.87 -24.69
C SER A 102 2.55 14.66 -25.87
N GLY A 103 1.82 15.76 -25.61
CA GLY A 103 1.12 16.55 -26.64
C GLY A 103 1.79 17.86 -27.08
N ASN A 104 2.96 18.24 -26.55
CA ASN A 104 3.53 19.57 -26.77
C ASN A 104 4.92 19.60 -27.45
N GLU A 105 5.40 18.50 -28.02
CA GLU A 105 6.68 18.45 -28.75
C GLU A 105 6.53 18.34 -30.28
N SER A 106 5.59 19.07 -30.90
CA SER A 106 5.48 19.04 -32.36
C SER A 106 5.00 20.33 -33.03
N PHE A 107 5.40 21.51 -32.54
CA PHE A 107 5.24 22.77 -33.28
C PHE A 107 6.36 23.76 -33.00
N LEU A 108 7.61 23.41 -33.29
CA LEU A 108 8.69 24.36 -33.49
C LEU A 108 9.78 23.70 -34.37
N THR A 109 9.51 23.54 -35.67
CA THR A 109 10.52 23.68 -36.73
C THR A 109 9.80 24.04 -38.04
#